data_AF-A0A6N2LRJ4-F1
#
_entry.id   AF-A0A6N2LRJ4-F1
#
_cell.length_a   1.000
_cell.length_b   1.000
_cell.length_c   1.000
_cell.angle_alpha   90.00
_cell.angle_beta   90.00
_cell.angle_gamma   90.00
#
_symmetry.space_group_name_H-M   'P 1'
#
loop_
_entity.id
_entity.type
_entity.pdbx_description
1 polymer ?
#
loop_
_entity_poly.entity_id
_entity_poly.type
_entity_poly.pdbx_seq_one_letter_code
_entity_poly.pdbx_strand_id
1 'polypeptide(L)' 'MADFCRRTVSTIWHYHGGCVMGKVVDRDYHLIGVGSIRVVDGSTLTVSPGTNPQATLMMLGRYLGLKIVRERKKFH' A
#
# COMPACT_ATOMS: atom_id res chain seq x y z
N MET A 1 -27.46 -15.60 -12.03
CA MET A 1 -26.11 -15.34 -11.46
C MET A 1 -26.02 -13.97 -10.80
N ALA A 2 -26.37 -12.87 -11.49
CA ALA A 2 -26.28 -11.51 -10.93
C ALA A 2 -27.02 -11.31 -9.59
N ASP A 3 -28.26 -11.82 -9.46
CA ASP A 3 -29.03 -11.68 -8.22
C ASP A 3 -28.48 -12.49 -7.05
N PHE A 4 -27.91 -13.67 -7.33
CA PHE A 4 -27.21 -14.47 -6.32
C PHE A 4 -26.00 -13.69 -5.80
N CYS A 5 -25.12 -13.21 -6.69
CA CYS A 5 -23.95 -12.43 -6.30
C CYS A 5 -24.32 -11.20 -5.46
N ARG A 6 -25.34 -10.44 -5.85
CA ARG A 6 -25.77 -9.25 -5.08
C ARG A 6 -26.28 -9.59 -3.68
N ARG A 7 -26.97 -10.71 -3.53
CA ARG A 7 -27.57 -11.12 -2.24
C ARG A 7 -26.59 -11.80 -1.30
N THR A 8 -25.55 -12.44 -1.84
CA THR A 8 -24.62 -13.25 -1.04
C THR A 8 -23.21 -12.69 -0.97
N VAL A 9 -22.92 -11.56 -1.65
CA VAL A 9 -21.60 -10.93 -1.58
C VAL A 9 -21.27 -10.60 -0.13
N SER A 10 -20.06 -10.96 0.27
CA SER A 10 -19.46 -10.60 1.54
C SER A 10 -18.02 -10.17 1.29
N THR A 11 -17.41 -9.59 2.31
CA THR A 11 -16.00 -9.26 2.26
C THR A 11 -15.14 -10.52 2.36
N ILE A 12 -13.98 -10.46 1.72
CA ILE A 12 -12.86 -11.39 1.96
C ILE A 12 -11.78 -10.74 2.83
N TRP A 13 -12.09 -9.60 3.46
CA TRP A 13 -11.22 -8.85 4.36
C TRP A 13 -9.92 -8.30 3.73
N HIS A 14 -9.86 -8.19 2.40
CA HIS A 14 -8.72 -7.64 1.65
C HIS A 14 -8.97 -6.21 1.14
N TYR A 15 -9.56 -5.36 1.97
CA TYR A 15 -9.72 -3.94 1.65
C TYR A 15 -8.35 -3.26 1.50
N HIS A 16 -8.26 -2.32 0.57
CA HIS A 16 -7.05 -1.58 0.23
C HIS A 16 -7.44 -0.23 -0.37
N GLY A 17 -6.44 0.64 -0.59
CA GLY A 17 -6.66 2.00 -1.07
C GLY A 17 -6.95 3.02 0.04
N GLY A 18 -7.12 4.29 -0.34
CA GLY A 18 -7.31 5.42 0.57
C GLY A 18 -6.15 6.42 0.56
N CYS A 19 -4.90 5.93 0.56
CA CYS A 19 -3.68 6.74 0.46
C CYS A 19 -2.93 6.45 -0.85
N VAL A 20 -3.67 6.41 -1.95
CA VAL A 20 -3.20 5.88 -3.23
C VAL A 20 -2.00 6.66 -3.78
N MET A 21 -1.02 5.93 -4.34
CA MET A 21 0.13 6.52 -5.02
C MET A 21 -0.27 7.47 -6.16
N GLY A 22 0.44 8.59 -6.28
CA GLY A 22 0.16 9.66 -7.23
C GLY A 22 -1.05 10.54 -6.89
N LYS A 23 -1.79 10.22 -5.82
CA LYS A 23 -2.91 11.04 -5.31
C LYS A 23 -2.65 11.57 -3.90
N VAL A 24 -2.19 10.70 -3.00
CA VAL A 24 -1.91 11.05 -1.58
C VAL A 24 -0.42 10.91 -1.27
N VAL A 25 0.21 9.84 -1.75
CA VAL A 25 1.66 9.63 -1.61
C VAL A 25 2.37 9.63 -2.96
N ASP A 26 3.64 9.99 -3.00
CA ASP A 26 4.46 9.91 -4.21
C ASP A 26 5.05 8.50 -4.45
N ARG A 27 5.94 8.37 -5.43
CA ARG A 27 6.58 7.09 -5.81
C ARG A 27 7.55 6.55 -4.75
N ASP A 28 7.97 7.40 -3.82
CA ASP A 28 8.86 7.08 -2.72
C ASP A 28 8.09 6.91 -1.39
N TYR A 29 6.76 6.88 -1.49
CA TYR A 29 5.77 6.70 -0.43
C TYR A 29 5.71 7.89 0.55
N HIS A 30 6.26 9.04 0.16
CA HIS A 30 6.14 10.26 0.95
C HIS A 30 4.76 10.88 0.79
N LEU A 31 4.24 11.41 1.89
CA LEU A 31 2.99 12.16 1.87
C LEU A 31 3.19 13.45 1.06
N ILE A 32 2.38 13.66 0.02
CA ILE A 32 2.53 14.80 -0.88
C ILE A 32 2.28 16.11 -0.11
N GLY A 33 3.21 17.06 -0.23
CA GLY A 33 3.10 18.37 0.42
C GLY A 33 3.49 18.39 1.90
N VAL A 34 3.90 17.25 2.49
CA VAL A 34 4.31 17.17 3.89
C VAL A 34 5.69 16.50 4.02
N GLY A 35 6.62 17.19 4.70
CA GLY A 35 7.95 16.66 4.96
C GLY A 35 7.96 15.52 5.99
N SER A 36 8.93 14.61 5.86
CA SER A 36 9.27 13.61 6.88
C SER A 36 8.15 12.60 7.25
N ILE A 37 7.10 12.47 6.43
CA ILE A 37 6.02 11.49 6.62
C ILE A 37 5.95 10.55 5.42
N ARG A 38 5.79 9.24 5.69
CA ARG A 38 5.52 8.20 4.69
C ARG A 38 4.37 7.30 5.15
N VAL A 39 3.63 6.73 4.20
CA VAL A 39 2.59 5.72 4.48
C VAL A 39 3.00 4.42 3.80
N VAL A 40 3.01 3.31 4.55
CA VAL A 40 3.49 2.00 4.06
C VAL A 40 2.57 0.89 4.54
N ASP A 41 1.46 0.71 3.85
CA ASP A 41 0.48 -0.36 4.08
C ASP A 41 -0.41 -0.54 2.82
N GLY A 42 -1.48 -1.33 2.95
CA GLY A 42 -2.42 -1.61 1.86
C GLY A 42 -3.21 -0.40 1.37
N SER A 43 -3.23 0.72 2.12
CA SER A 43 -3.94 1.93 1.69
C SER A 43 -3.31 2.59 0.46
N THR A 44 -2.04 2.25 0.16
CA THR A 44 -1.28 2.80 -0.98
C THR A 44 -1.59 2.13 -2.31
N LEU A 45 -2.29 0.98 -2.29
CA LEU A 45 -2.56 0.14 -3.44
C LEU A 45 -3.79 0.60 -4.22
N THR A 46 -3.73 0.61 -5.55
CA THR A 46 -4.89 0.83 -6.43
C THR A 46 -5.69 -0.43 -6.69
N VAL A 47 -5.04 -1.59 -6.59
CA VAL A 47 -5.60 -2.91 -6.84
C VAL A 47 -5.02 -3.90 -5.83
N SER A 48 -5.80 -4.91 -5.44
CA SER A 48 -5.33 -5.95 -4.53
C SER A 48 -4.29 -6.83 -5.22
N PRO A 49 -3.09 -7.03 -4.65
CA PRO A 49 -2.08 -7.90 -5.21
C PRO A 49 -2.37 -9.36 -4.86
N GLY A 50 -2.51 -10.21 -5.89
CA GLY A 50 -2.72 -11.65 -5.74
C GLY A 50 -4.01 -12.04 -5.01
N THR A 51 -4.12 -13.32 -4.63
CA THR A 51 -5.30 -13.86 -3.92
C THR A 51 -5.34 -13.44 -2.45
N ASN A 52 -4.20 -13.47 -1.75
CA ASN A 52 -4.03 -12.95 -0.40
C ASN A 52 -2.88 -11.92 -0.39
N PRO A 53 -3.15 -10.64 -0.05
CA PRO A 53 -2.17 -9.57 -0.16
C PRO A 53 -1.12 -9.59 0.96
N GLN A 54 -1.27 -10.42 1.99
CA GLN A 54 -0.42 -10.41 3.19
C GLN A 54 1.08 -10.51 2.85
N ALA A 55 1.47 -11.44 1.96
CA ALA A 55 2.88 -11.61 1.60
C ALA A 55 3.45 -10.36 0.91
N THR A 56 2.66 -9.73 0.02
CA THR A 56 3.05 -8.48 -0.65
C THR A 56 3.18 -7.33 0.34
N LEU A 57 2.25 -7.19 1.29
CA LEU A 57 2.31 -6.15 2.32
C LEU A 57 3.52 -6.30 3.24
N MET A 58 3.81 -7.52 3.68
CA MET A 58 4.98 -7.82 4.51
C MET A 58 6.29 -7.52 3.75
N MET A 59 6.35 -7.90 2.48
CA MET A 59 7.49 -7.58 1.60
C MET A 59 7.65 -6.07 1.43
N LEU A 60 6.56 -5.34 1.18
CA LEU A 60 6.56 -3.89 0.98
C LEU A 60 7.15 -3.15 2.20
N GLY A 61 6.73 -3.53 3.41
CA GLY A 61 7.25 -2.96 4.65
C GLY A 61 8.78 -3.12 4.76
N ARG A 62 9.29 -4.33 4.50
CA ARG A 62 10.74 -4.58 4.50
C ARG A 62 11.47 -3.82 3.40
N TYR A 63 10.92 -3.80 2.18
CA TYR A 63 11.54 -3.14 1.03
C TYR A 63 11.75 -1.65 1.29
N LEU A 64 10.72 -0.94 1.77
CA LEU A 64 10.85 0.49 2.06
C LEU A 64 11.69 0.77 3.29
N GLY A 65 11.63 -0.06 4.32
CA GLY A 65 12.54 0.05 5.47
C GLY A 65 14.02 0.00 5.04
N LEU A 66 14.37 -0.95 4.17
CA LEU A 66 15.73 -1.04 3.61
C LEU A 66 16.08 0.15 2.72
N LYS A 67 15.13 0.64 1.92
CA LYS A 67 15.32 1.83 1.08
C LYS A 67 15.63 3.07 1.93
N ILE A 68 14.88 3.30 3.00
CA ILE A 68 15.12 4.41 3.95
C ILE A 68 16.52 4.32 4.56
N VAL A 69 16.94 3.13 5.01
CA VAL A 69 18.28 2.94 5.58
C VAL A 69 19.38 3.24 4.55
N ARG A 70 19.20 2.80 3.30
CA ARG A 70 20.15 3.08 2.21
C ARG A 70 20.22 4.57 1.88
N GLU A 71 19.08 5.25 1.84
CA GLU A 71 19.02 6.71 1.61
C GLU A 71 19.79 7.46 2.70
N ARG A 72 19.57 7.12 3.98
CA ARG A 72 20.30 7.73 5.11
C ARG A 72 21.81 7.52 5.04
N LYS A 73 22.25 6.35 4.57
CA LYS A 73 23.67 6.04 4.38
C LYS A 73 24.34 6.84 3.27
N LYS A 74 23.61 7.36 2.28
CA LYS A 74 24.19 8.19 1.20
C LYS A 74 24.55 9.60 1.66
N PHE A 75 24.03 10.04 2.81
CA PHE A 75 24.30 11.35 3.39
C PHE A 75 25.44 11.33 4.43
N HIS A 76 26.09 10.17 4.61
CA HIS A 76 27.30 9.97 5.40
C HIS A 76 28.43 9.54 4.46
#